data_AF-A0A962TGF7-F1
#
_entry.id   AF-A0A962TGF7-F1
#
_cell.length_a   1.000
_cell.length_b   1.000
_cell.length_c   1.000
_cell.angle_alpha   90.00
_cell.angle_beta   90.00
_cell.angle_gamma   90.00
#
_symmetry.space_group_name_H-M   'P 1'
#
loop_
_entity.id
_entity.type
_entity.pdbx_description
1 polymer ?
#
loop_
_entity_poly.entity_id
_entity_poly.type
_entity_poly.pdbx_seq_one_letter_code
_entity_poly.pdbx_strand_id
1 'polypeptide(L)'
;PVEALSLYAVSPIRVLSRAGGKRSQALLEPGEAFDIALNRSMARRFGRPFRLKLIPDRLYSFARRGRLSASMAVGLRPDGRPLCLPGIVTPFVLAGPADDLRDAWFSGLGTGTGMGFGCIEEAEL
;
A
#
# COMPACT_ATOMS: atom_id res chain seq x y z
N PRO A 1 -4.78 21.74 3.80
CA PRO A 1 -3.30 21.82 3.94
C PRO A 1 -2.69 20.52 3.40
N VAL A 2 -1.50 20.58 2.79
CA VAL A 2 -0.73 19.38 2.44
C VAL A 2 0.23 19.10 3.58
N GLU A 3 0.24 17.87 4.04
CA GLU A 3 1.06 17.38 5.15
C GLU A 3 1.87 16.17 4.69
N ALA A 4 2.84 15.77 5.50
CA ALA A 4 3.67 14.60 5.27
C ALA A 4 3.98 13.88 6.58
N LEU A 5 3.88 12.55 6.58
CA LEU A 5 4.15 11.70 7.73
C LEU A 5 5.21 10.66 7.38
N SER A 6 6.16 10.42 8.28
CA SER A 6 7.11 9.32 8.19
C SER A 6 6.50 8.07 8.79
N LEU A 7 6.37 7.01 7.99
CA LEU A 7 5.62 5.81 8.33
C LEU A 7 6.40 4.55 7.96
N TYR A 8 6.03 3.43 8.56
CA TYR A 8 6.39 2.10 8.07
C TYR A 8 5.15 1.23 7.88
N ALA A 9 5.22 0.33 6.91
CA ALA A 9 4.17 -0.65 6.66
C ALA A 9 4.30 -1.83 7.65
N VAL A 10 3.37 -1.95 8.59
CA VAL A 10 3.27 -3.11 9.51
C VAL A 10 2.87 -4.37 8.75
N SER A 11 2.01 -4.21 7.75
CA SER A 11 1.57 -5.27 6.85
C SER A 11 1.70 -4.79 5.40
N PRO A 12 1.80 -5.72 4.41
CA PRO A 12 2.03 -5.32 3.02
C PRO A 12 0.97 -4.33 2.52
N ILE A 13 1.41 -3.23 1.92
CA ILE A 13 0.53 -2.31 1.21
C ILE A 13 0.24 -2.92 -0.15
N ARG A 14 -1.01 -3.30 -0.38
CA ARG A 14 -1.41 -3.98 -1.60
C ARG A 14 -2.25 -3.07 -2.47
N VAL A 15 -1.82 -2.79 -3.69
CA VAL A 15 -2.63 -2.10 -4.69
C VAL A 15 -2.64 -2.91 -5.99
N LEU A 16 -3.73 -2.76 -6.74
CA LEU A 16 -3.97 -3.53 -7.95
C LEU A 16 -3.93 -2.65 -9.19
N SER A 17 -3.18 -3.08 -10.19
CA SER A 17 -3.26 -2.50 -11.52
C SER A 17 -4.62 -2.81 -12.16
N ARG A 18 -5.10 -1.85 -12.96
CA ARG A 18 -6.06 -2.11 -14.03
C ARG A 18 -5.32 -1.94 -15.35
N ALA A 19 -4.50 -2.92 -15.71
CA ALA A 19 -4.12 -3.07 -17.11
C ALA A 19 -5.36 -3.56 -17.86
N GLY A 20 -5.63 -3.02 -19.06
CA GLY A 20 -6.88 -3.20 -19.82
C GLY A 20 -7.20 -4.61 -20.34
N GLY A 21 -6.97 -5.67 -19.55
CA GLY A 21 -7.32 -7.05 -19.88
C GLY A 21 -7.46 -7.94 -18.64
N LYS A 22 -8.57 -8.70 -18.60
CA LYS A 22 -9.07 -9.79 -17.72
C LYS A 22 -8.51 -10.12 -16.32
N ARG A 23 -7.39 -9.59 -15.81
CA ARG A 23 -6.94 -9.84 -14.42
C ARG A 23 -6.11 -8.69 -13.84
N SER A 24 -6.56 -8.15 -12.71
CA SER A 24 -5.78 -7.21 -11.91
C SER A 24 -4.54 -7.89 -11.33
N GLN A 25 -3.38 -7.24 -11.46
CA GLN A 25 -2.12 -7.69 -10.88
C GLN A 25 -1.69 -6.75 -9.75
N ALA A 26 -1.06 -7.28 -8.70
CA ALA A 26 -0.50 -6.43 -7.66
C ALA A 26 0.68 -5.62 -8.19
N LEU A 27 0.72 -4.32 -7.89
CA LEU A 27 1.89 -3.50 -8.14
C LEU A 27 2.85 -3.67 -6.97
N LEU A 28 4.07 -4.12 -7.27
CA LEU A 28 5.10 -4.46 -6.28
C LEU A 28 6.27 -3.47 -6.26
N GLU A 29 6.13 -2.38 -7.01
CA GLU A 29 7.10 -1.29 -7.09
C GLU A 29 6.38 0.02 -6.79
N PRO A 30 6.89 0.84 -5.86
CA PRO A 30 6.38 2.19 -5.63
C PRO A 30 6.69 3.10 -6.83
N GLY A 31 5.87 4.14 -7.00
CA GLY A 31 5.97 5.07 -8.13
C GLY A 31 4.59 5.56 -8.57
N GLU A 32 4.54 6.29 -9.69
CA GLU A 32 3.31 6.94 -10.15
C GLU A 32 2.15 5.96 -10.37
N ALA A 33 2.40 4.81 -10.99
CA ALA A 33 1.37 3.79 -11.20
C ALA A 33 0.83 3.23 -9.86
N PHE A 34 1.69 3.10 -8.85
CA PHE A 34 1.33 2.67 -7.51
C PHE A 34 0.48 3.73 -6.83
N ASP A 35 0.89 4.99 -6.85
CA ASP A 35 0.16 6.12 -6.26
C ASP A 35 -1.23 6.26 -6.90
N ILE A 36 -1.33 6.13 -8.22
CA ILE A 36 -2.62 6.15 -8.94
C ILE A 36 -3.51 4.99 -8.49
N ALA A 37 -2.97 3.79 -8.35
CA ALA A 37 -3.74 2.62 -7.91
C ALA A 37 -4.15 2.73 -6.43
N LEU A 38 -3.27 3.26 -5.58
CA LEU A 38 -3.51 3.54 -4.17
C LEU A 38 -4.68 4.51 -4.02
N ASN A 39 -4.57 5.70 -4.61
CA ASN A 39 -5.60 6.74 -4.52
C ASN A 39 -6.94 6.26 -5.06
N ARG A 40 -6.94 5.48 -6.13
CA ARG A 40 -8.16 4.89 -6.68
C ARG A 40 -8.81 3.90 -5.70
N SER A 41 -8.02 3.07 -5.02
CA SER A 41 -8.52 2.14 -4.01
C SER A 41 -9.14 2.89 -2.83
N MET A 42 -8.42 3.89 -2.31
CA MET A 42 -8.89 4.73 -1.22
C MET A 42 -10.17 5.47 -1.61
N ALA A 43 -10.18 6.09 -2.79
CA ALA A 43 -11.34 6.82 -3.28
C ALA A 43 -12.57 5.94 -3.46
N ARG A 44 -12.39 4.71 -3.95
CA ARG A 44 -13.47 3.71 -4.03
C ARG A 44 -14.01 3.36 -2.65
N ARG A 45 -13.14 3.21 -1.65
CA ARG A 45 -13.54 2.84 -0.28
C ARG A 45 -14.30 3.97 0.43
N PHE A 46 -13.86 5.22 0.27
CA PHE A 46 -14.39 6.37 0.99
C PHE A 46 -15.41 7.21 0.21
N GLY A 47 -15.65 6.91 -1.08
CA GLY A 47 -16.63 7.63 -1.89
C GLY A 47 -16.24 9.07 -2.25
N ARG A 48 -14.96 9.45 -2.08
CA ARG A 48 -14.42 10.78 -2.37
C ARG A 48 -13.02 10.69 -2.99
N PRO A 49 -12.52 11.70 -3.73
CA PRO A 49 -11.15 11.69 -4.25
C PRO A 49 -10.09 11.63 -3.15
N PHE A 50 -8.96 10.99 -3.44
CA PHE A 50 -7.75 10.96 -2.61
C PHE A 50 -6.54 11.48 -3.42
N ARG A 51 -5.58 12.10 -2.74
CA ARG A 51 -4.35 12.68 -3.30
C ARG A 51 -3.13 12.39 -2.41
N LEU A 52 -2.90 11.11 -2.18
CA LEU A 52 -1.76 10.57 -1.47
C LEU A 52 -0.57 10.34 -2.42
N LYS A 53 0.64 10.59 -1.93
CA LYS A 53 1.89 10.25 -2.60
C LYS A 53 2.76 9.45 -1.65
N LEU A 54 3.16 8.24 -2.06
CA LEU A 54 4.05 7.39 -1.28
C LEU A 54 5.48 7.58 -1.79
N ILE A 55 6.36 8.03 -0.90
CA ILE A 55 7.78 8.23 -1.19
C ILE A 55 8.57 7.17 -0.40
N PRO A 56 9.03 6.09 -1.04
CA PRO A 56 9.73 5.02 -0.33
C PRO A 56 11.07 5.53 0.21
N ASP A 57 11.48 5.03 1.37
CA ASP A 57 12.81 5.31 1.89
C ASP A 57 13.88 4.78 0.93
N ARG A 58 14.74 5.69 0.46
CA ARG A 58 15.73 5.38 -0.59
C ARG A 58 16.84 4.47 -0.07
N LEU A 59 17.27 4.65 1.18
CA LEU A 59 18.35 3.86 1.76
C LEU A 59 17.90 2.41 1.97
N TYR A 60 16.70 2.23 2.51
CA TYR A 60 16.05 0.93 2.66
C TYR A 60 15.84 0.25 1.32
N SER A 61 15.31 0.99 0.33
CA SER A 61 15.12 0.48 -1.03
C SER A 61 16.45 0.03 -1.65
N PHE A 62 17.50 0.83 -1.49
CA PHE A 62 18.84 0.51 -1.96
C PHE A 62 19.40 -0.74 -1.28
N ALA A 63 19.32 -0.82 0.05
CA ALA A 63 19.77 -1.98 0.84
C ALA A 63 19.04 -3.27 0.44
N ARG A 64 17.75 -3.17 0.08
CA ARG A 64 16.92 -4.26 -0.42
C ARG A 64 17.10 -4.54 -1.92
N ARG A 65 18.00 -3.83 -2.62
CA ARG A 65 18.20 -3.92 -4.08
C ARG A 65 16.89 -3.72 -4.87
N GLY A 66 16.03 -2.82 -4.39
CA GLY A 66 14.70 -2.53 -4.94
C GLY A 66 13.64 -3.60 -4.66
N ARG A 67 13.95 -4.70 -3.97
CA ARG A 67 13.00 -5.79 -3.69
C ARG A 67 12.21 -5.50 -2.42
N LEU A 68 11.12 -4.75 -2.59
CA LEU A 68 10.21 -4.34 -1.50
C LEU A 68 9.00 -5.26 -1.35
N SER A 69 8.87 -6.30 -2.17
CA SER A 69 7.69 -7.17 -2.15
C SER A 69 7.66 -8.07 -0.92
N ALA A 70 6.46 -8.20 -0.36
CA ALA A 70 6.15 -9.15 0.70
C ALA A 70 4.78 -9.79 0.43
N SER A 71 4.53 -10.98 0.97
CA SER A 71 3.25 -11.66 0.82
C SER A 71 2.64 -11.97 2.18
N MET A 72 1.31 -11.88 2.26
CA MET A 72 0.55 -12.26 3.43
C MET A 72 -0.42 -13.39 3.07
N ALA A 73 -0.51 -14.41 3.94
CA ALA A 73 -1.48 -15.48 3.80
C ALA A 73 -2.87 -14.96 4.16
N VAL A 74 -3.85 -15.16 3.27
CA VAL A 74 -5.24 -14.69 3.45
C VAL A 74 -6.24 -15.83 3.60
N GLY A 75 -5.76 -17.07 3.64
CA GLY A 75 -6.57 -18.27 3.71
C GLY A 75 -5.82 -19.47 3.17
N LEU A 76 -6.57 -20.54 2.89
CA LEU A 76 -6.04 -21.78 2.32
C LEU A 76 -6.61 -22.01 0.92
N ARG A 77 -5.81 -22.64 0.07
CA ARG A 77 -6.23 -23.22 -1.20
C ARG A 77 -6.94 -24.56 -0.96
N PRO A 78 -7.66 -25.12 -1.96
CA PRO A 78 -8.29 -26.44 -1.84
C PRO A 78 -7.32 -27.57 -1.49
N ASP A 79 -6.03 -27.43 -1.83
CA ASP A 79 -4.96 -28.38 -1.51
C ASP A 79 -4.35 -28.17 -0.11
N GLY A 80 -4.93 -27.29 0.71
CA GLY A 80 -4.46 -26.96 2.06
C GLY A 80 -3.26 -26.02 2.11
N ARG A 81 -2.70 -25.58 0.96
CA ARG A 81 -1.57 -24.64 0.96
C ARG A 81 -2.04 -23.20 1.22
N PRO A 82 -1.24 -22.35 1.89
CA PRO A 82 -1.58 -20.95 2.08
C PRO A 82 -1.84 -20.21 0.75
N LEU A 83 -2.96 -19.51 0.67
CA LEU A 83 -3.21 -18.53 -0.37
C LEU A 83 -2.54 -17.22 0.02
N CYS A 84 -1.36 -16.96 -0.53
CA CYS A 84 -0.63 -15.73 -0.26
C CYS A 84 -0.93 -14.66 -1.33
N LEU A 85 -1.24 -13.44 -0.88
CA LEU A 85 -1.38 -12.27 -1.77
C LEU A 85 -0.20 -11.31 -1.54
N PRO A 86 0.39 -10.77 -2.62
CA PRO A 86 1.56 -9.91 -2.51
C PRO A 86 1.19 -8.42 -2.37
N GLY A 87 2.09 -7.65 -1.79
CA GLY A 87 2.11 -6.19 -1.68
C GLY A 87 3.53 -5.69 -1.42
N ILE A 88 3.70 -4.42 -1.04
CA ILE A 88 5.01 -3.84 -0.69
C ILE A 88 5.15 -3.60 0.81
N VAL A 89 6.36 -3.76 1.34
CA VAL A 89 6.74 -3.38 2.72
C VAL A 89 8.02 -2.57 2.66
N THR A 90 7.93 -1.32 3.11
CA THR A 90 9.05 -0.38 3.19
C THR A 90 8.70 0.67 4.25
N PRO A 91 9.69 1.32 4.87
CA PRO A 91 9.52 2.66 5.40
C PRO A 91 9.28 3.65 4.25
N PHE A 92 8.47 4.69 4.48
CA PHE A 92 8.12 5.68 3.48
C PHE A 92 7.65 6.99 4.12
N VAL A 93 7.71 8.08 3.36
CA VAL A 93 6.95 9.30 3.65
C VAL A 93 5.64 9.24 2.88
N LEU A 94 4.52 9.48 3.55
CA LEU A 94 3.21 9.65 2.93
C LEU A 94 2.84 11.12 2.94
N ALA A 95 2.65 11.71 1.76
CA ALA A 95 2.28 13.11 1.62
C ALA A 95 0.89 13.26 0.98
N GLY A 96 0.11 14.24 1.43
CA GLY A 96 -1.23 14.50 0.88
C GLY A 96 -2.05 15.48 1.73
N PRO A 97 -3.33 15.70 1.38
CA PRO A 97 -4.26 16.43 2.24
C PRO A 97 -4.38 15.80 3.62
N ALA A 98 -4.45 16.62 4.68
CA ALA A 98 -4.56 16.16 6.06
C ALA A 98 -5.68 15.13 6.29
N ASP A 99 -6.85 15.33 5.68
CA ASP A 99 -7.98 14.40 5.79
C ASP A 99 -7.69 13.05 5.12
N ASP A 100 -6.94 13.04 4.00
CA ASP A 100 -6.55 11.81 3.32
C ASP A 100 -5.52 11.02 4.14
N LEU A 101 -4.60 11.72 4.80
CA LEU A 101 -3.62 11.13 5.71
C LEU A 101 -4.30 10.55 6.95
N ARG A 102 -5.26 11.29 7.53
CA ARG A 102 -6.06 10.83 8.67
C ARG A 102 -6.86 9.57 8.31
N ASP A 103 -7.54 9.57 7.17
CA ASP A 103 -8.26 8.40 6.69
C ASP A 103 -7.32 7.21 6.47
N ALA A 104 -6.14 7.44 5.88
CA ALA A 104 -5.11 6.42 5.71
C ALA A 104 -4.62 5.83 7.03
N TRP A 105 -4.37 6.68 8.03
CA TRP A 105 -3.94 6.27 9.37
C TRP A 105 -4.93 5.30 10.02
N PHE A 106 -6.20 5.66 10.09
CA PHE A 106 -7.21 4.85 10.78
C PHE A 106 -7.69 3.62 10.00
N SER A 107 -7.49 3.58 8.69
CA SER A 107 -8.08 2.53 7.85
C SER A 107 -7.05 1.70 7.07
N GLY A 108 -5.77 2.03 7.18
CA GLY A 108 -4.70 1.46 6.37
C GLY A 108 -4.75 1.86 4.89
N LEU A 109 -3.74 1.45 4.13
CA LEU A 109 -3.53 1.83 2.74
C LEU A 109 -3.90 0.73 1.73
N GLY A 110 -4.52 1.14 0.62
CA GLY A 110 -4.69 0.29 -0.56
C GLY A 110 -5.89 -0.64 -0.52
N THR A 111 -5.71 -1.88 -0.98
CA THR A 111 -6.73 -2.91 -1.15
C THR A 111 -6.57 -4.02 -0.11
N GLY A 112 -7.68 -4.62 0.31
CA GLY A 112 -7.63 -5.76 1.24
C GLY A 112 -7.36 -5.37 2.70
N THR A 113 -7.58 -4.11 3.07
CA THR A 113 -7.42 -3.63 4.45
C THR A 113 -8.31 -4.36 5.46
N GLY A 114 -9.51 -4.79 5.05
CA GLY A 114 -10.35 -5.68 5.86
C GLY A 114 -9.80 -7.10 6.07
N MET A 115 -8.74 -7.49 5.34
CA MET A 115 -7.97 -8.72 5.56
C MET A 115 -6.62 -8.43 6.25
N GLY A 116 -6.43 -7.22 6.79
CA GLY A 116 -5.22 -6.80 7.48
C GLY A 116 -4.07 -6.33 6.59
N PHE A 117 -4.30 -5.99 5.31
CA PHE A 117 -3.28 -5.34 4.48
C PHE A 117 -3.16 -3.85 4.78
N GLY A 118 -1.99 -3.28 4.54
CA GLY A 118 -1.77 -1.84 4.53
C GLY A 118 -1.88 -1.15 5.89
N CYS A 119 -1.85 -1.89 7.00
CA CYS A 119 -1.65 -1.29 8.32
C CYS A 119 -0.30 -0.55 8.34
N ILE A 120 -0.33 0.67 8.85
CA ILE A 120 0.80 1.59 8.89
C ILE A 120 0.96 2.10 10.31
N GLU A 121 2.20 2.43 10.65
CA GLU A 121 2.55 3.00 11.95
C GLU A 121 3.58 4.12 11.74
N GLU A 122 3.67 5.02 12.70
CA GLU A 122 4.66 6.09 12.69
C GLU A 122 6.07 5.51 12.78
N ALA A 123 6.95 5.98 11.90
CA ALA A 123 8.37 5.70 12.01
C ALA A 123 8.97 6.74 12.97
N GLU A 124 9.07 6.38 14.25
CA GLU A 124 9.94 7.13 15.18
C GLU A 124 11.40 6.96 14.73
N LEU A 125 12.06 8.08 14.46
CA LEU A 125 13.51 8.15 14.20
C LEU A 125 14.25 8.44 15.50
#